data_AF-A0A927VED3-F1
#
_entry.id   AF-A0A927VED3-F1
#
_cell.length_a   1.000
_cell.length_b   1.000
_cell.length_c   1.000
_cell.angle_alpha   90.00
_cell.angle_beta   90.00
_cell.angle_gamma   90.00
#
_symmetry.space_group_name_H-M   'P 1'
#
loop_
_entity.id
_entity.type
_entity.pdbx_description
1 polymer ?
#
loop_
_entity_poly.entity_id
_entity_poly.type
_entity_poly.pdbx_seq_one_letter_code
_entity_poly.pdbx_strand_id
1 'polypeptide(L)'
;MATDKTKRRPRGDMEQMRKQVLYISAKSFLEKGFTATTVKEIAKLADINIGSLMNLFKTKEDILAELVKYVLEGQFKATADLLKGKTEDKILFYAAETTLQLHMAESSEHIRDIYKSAYSLHATTDIIQQMITYKLEEIFKPSLPNLETKDFFELEIASGGIMRGFLTIPCDMYFTMERKVKRFLETTFKLYDVPKEKIEEAIQFVSSFDFEAIAKQTIESMLAFLEEKVAYE
;
A
#
# COMPACT_ATOMS: atom_id res chain seq x y z
N MET A 1 -1.33 24.69 45.82
CA MET A 1 -0.09 23.92 45.54
C MET A 1 -0.48 22.66 44.77
N ALA A 2 0.19 22.47 43.63
CA ALA A 2 0.34 21.25 42.83
C ALA A 2 -0.90 20.37 42.57
N THR A 3 -1.51 20.54 41.38
CA THR A 3 -2.27 19.49 40.70
C THR A 3 -1.30 18.43 40.16
N ASP A 4 -1.03 17.39 40.95
CA ASP A 4 -0.51 16.14 40.40
C ASP A 4 -1.68 15.32 39.84
N LYS A 5 -1.80 15.32 38.51
CA LYS A 5 -2.66 14.40 37.77
C LYS A 5 -1.90 13.83 36.59
N THR A 6 -0.81 13.13 36.86
CA THR A 6 -0.31 12.09 35.95
C THR A 6 -1.17 10.83 36.06
N LYS A 7 -2.49 10.96 35.86
CA LYS A 7 -3.40 9.81 35.76
C LYS A 7 -3.18 9.20 34.38
N ARG A 8 -2.48 8.06 34.31
CA ARG A 8 -2.35 7.27 33.07
C ARG A 8 -3.75 7.10 32.46
N ARG A 9 -3.93 7.52 31.20
CA ARG A 9 -5.20 7.34 30.48
C ARG A 9 -5.52 5.83 30.39
N PRO A 10 -6.78 5.42 30.54
CA PRO A 10 -7.22 4.05 30.30
C PRO A 10 -6.72 3.54 28.94
N ARG A 11 -6.46 2.23 28.85
CA ARG A 11 -5.95 1.60 27.62
C ARG A 11 -6.91 1.77 26.42
N GLY A 12 -8.22 1.75 26.66
CA GLY A 12 -9.26 1.97 25.63
C GLY A 12 -9.16 3.36 24.99
N ASP A 13 -9.06 4.43 25.81
CA ASP A 13 -8.92 5.81 25.33
C ASP A 13 -7.68 6.01 24.44
N MET A 14 -6.59 5.30 24.74
CA MET A 14 -5.34 5.39 23.96
C MET A 14 -5.44 4.68 22.61
N GLU A 15 -6.13 3.53 22.55
CA GLU A 15 -6.38 2.82 21.30
C GLU A 15 -7.31 3.62 20.40
N GLN A 16 -8.36 4.21 20.96
CA GLN A 16 -9.29 5.06 20.22
C GLN A 16 -8.60 6.29 19.64
N MET A 17 -7.76 6.96 20.43
CA MET A 17 -6.95 8.07 19.96
C MET A 17 -5.98 7.65 18.85
N ARG A 18 -5.42 6.44 18.93
CA ARG A 18 -4.57 5.88 17.86
C ARG A 18 -5.35 5.72 16.56
N LYS A 19 -6.54 5.12 16.60
CA LYS A 19 -7.43 4.94 15.44
C LYS A 19 -7.80 6.30 14.82
N GLN A 20 -8.16 7.27 15.65
CA GLN A 20 -8.47 8.63 15.20
C GLN A 20 -7.28 9.30 14.51
N VAL A 21 -6.07 9.20 15.08
CA VAL A 21 -4.86 9.75 14.46
C VAL A 21 -4.58 9.09 13.10
N LEU A 22 -4.76 7.77 12.97
CA LEU A 22 -4.58 7.06 11.69
C LEU A 22 -5.58 7.53 10.64
N TYR A 23 -6.87 7.62 10.98
CA TYR A 23 -7.91 8.11 10.06
C TYR A 23 -7.62 9.54 9.59
N ILE A 24 -7.35 10.46 10.53
CA ILE A 24 -7.04 11.86 10.20
C ILE A 24 -5.76 11.98 9.36
N SER A 25 -4.76 11.14 9.63
CA SER A 25 -3.52 11.13 8.85
C SER A 25 -3.76 10.60 7.44
N ALA A 26 -4.50 9.50 7.29
CA ALA A 26 -4.87 8.95 5.98
C ALA A 26 -5.61 10.00 5.14
N LYS A 27 -6.62 10.66 5.72
CA LYS A 27 -7.35 11.75 5.06
C LYS A 27 -6.41 12.90 4.64
N SER A 28 -5.56 13.35 5.56
CA SER A 28 -4.60 14.44 5.27
C SER A 28 -3.62 14.06 4.16
N PHE A 29 -3.14 12.81 4.14
CA PHE A 29 -2.23 12.32 3.10
C PHE A 29 -2.92 12.21 1.74
N LEU A 30 -4.19 11.78 1.69
CA LEU A 30 -4.97 11.75 0.46
C LEU A 30 -5.24 13.16 -0.10
N GLU A 31 -5.45 14.14 0.79
CA GLU A 31 -5.76 15.53 0.41
C GLU A 31 -4.54 16.37 0.04
N LYS A 32 -3.35 16.10 0.59
CA LYS A 32 -2.16 16.96 0.44
C LYS A 32 -0.86 16.23 0.09
N GLY A 33 -0.86 14.90 0.13
CA GLY A 33 0.34 14.08 0.08
C GLY A 33 0.98 13.89 1.45
N PHE A 34 1.81 12.86 1.56
CA PHE A 34 2.59 12.57 2.76
C PHE A 34 3.60 13.67 3.05
N THR A 35 4.35 14.11 2.05
CA THR A 35 5.48 15.04 2.19
C THR A 35 5.02 16.38 2.76
N ALA A 36 3.93 16.94 2.23
CA ALA A 36 3.41 18.24 2.64
C ALA A 36 2.68 18.23 3.99
N THR A 37 2.19 17.07 4.43
CA THR A 37 1.44 16.96 5.70
C THR A 37 2.38 17.00 6.90
N THR A 38 2.05 17.80 7.91
CA THR A 38 2.85 17.93 9.15
C THR A 38 2.20 17.28 10.37
N VAL A 39 3.01 16.82 11.32
CA VAL A 39 2.54 16.28 12.61
C VAL A 39 1.69 17.31 13.38
N LYS A 40 2.01 18.60 13.26
CA LYS A 40 1.27 19.69 13.89
C LYS A 40 -0.15 19.82 13.32
N GLU A 41 -0.30 19.70 12.00
CA GLU A 41 -1.61 19.72 11.35
C GLU A 41 -2.44 18.48 11.75
N ILE A 42 -1.83 17.29 11.73
CA ILE A 42 -2.50 16.06 12.17
C ILE A 42 -3.00 16.18 13.61
N ALA A 43 -2.14 16.63 14.53
CA ALA A 43 -2.51 16.82 15.94
C ALA A 43 -3.68 17.81 16.08
N LYS A 44 -3.65 18.92 15.34
CA LYS A 44 -4.74 19.91 15.32
C LYS A 44 -6.04 19.32 14.80
N LEU A 45 -6.01 18.57 13.70
CA LEU A 45 -7.20 17.95 13.09
C LEU A 45 -7.78 16.81 13.94
N ALA A 46 -6.93 16.10 14.68
CA ALA A 46 -7.33 15.07 15.64
C ALA A 46 -7.75 15.63 17.02
N ASP A 47 -7.73 16.95 17.21
CA ASP A 47 -8.02 17.64 18.47
C ASP A 47 -7.18 17.13 19.67
N ILE A 48 -5.89 16.90 19.43
CA ILE A 48 -4.93 16.49 20.46
C ILE A 48 -3.70 17.39 20.47
N ASN A 49 -3.01 17.46 21.61
CA ASN A 49 -1.71 18.12 21.66
C ASN A 49 -0.63 17.25 20.98
N ILE A 50 0.41 17.90 20.46
CA ILE A 50 1.53 17.23 19.78
C ILE A 50 2.18 16.18 20.68
N GLY A 51 2.35 16.45 21.98
CA GLY A 51 2.93 15.47 22.92
C GLY A 51 2.13 14.15 23.00
N SER A 52 0.80 14.24 22.93
CA SER A 52 -0.08 13.05 22.93
C SER A 52 0.05 12.26 21.64
N LEU A 53 0.14 12.95 20.48
CA LEU A 53 0.43 12.30 19.20
C LEU A 53 1.80 11.61 19.25
N MET A 54 2.83 12.31 19.72
CA MET A 54 4.21 11.79 19.79
C MET A 54 4.36 10.61 20.75
N ASN A 55 3.48 10.49 21.74
CA ASN A 55 3.38 9.30 22.61
C ASN A 55 2.78 8.09 21.88
N LEU A 56 1.94 8.30 20.86
CA LEU A 56 1.35 7.23 20.05
C LEU A 56 2.26 6.82 18.89
N PHE A 57 2.85 7.82 18.22
CA PHE A 57 3.70 7.68 17.04
C PHE A 57 4.88 8.63 17.19
N LYS A 58 6.11 8.10 17.24
CA LYS A 58 7.30 8.94 17.49
C LYS A 58 7.62 9.82 16.29
N THR A 59 7.17 9.45 15.11
CA THR A 59 7.43 10.16 13.85
C THR A 59 6.21 10.10 12.91
N LYS A 60 6.21 10.92 11.86
CA LYS A 60 5.17 10.85 10.80
C LYS A 60 5.34 9.56 9.99
N GLU A 61 6.57 9.10 9.86
CA GLU A 61 6.96 7.85 9.22
C GLU A 61 6.39 6.64 9.97
N ASP A 62 6.30 6.66 11.30
CA ASP A 62 5.64 5.60 12.08
C ASP A 62 4.13 5.52 11.78
N ILE A 63 3.48 6.66 11.56
CA ILE A 63 2.07 6.71 11.16
C ILE A 63 1.92 6.08 9.78
N LEU A 64 2.79 6.45 8.83
CA LEU A 64 2.79 5.88 7.49
C LEU A 64 3.07 4.37 7.51
N ALA A 65 4.01 3.91 8.33
CA ALA A 65 4.35 2.50 8.50
C ALA A 65 3.13 1.66 8.95
N GLU A 66 2.30 2.18 9.85
CA GLU A 66 1.07 1.52 10.24
C GLU A 66 0.01 1.56 9.13
N LEU A 67 -0.14 2.69 8.43
CA LEU A 67 -1.06 2.82 7.29
C LEU A 67 -0.68 1.88 6.13
N VAL A 68 0.61 1.66 5.88
CA VAL A 68 1.09 0.75 4.81
C VAL A 68 0.58 -0.68 5.02
N LYS A 69 0.53 -1.18 6.27
CA LYS A 69 -0.03 -2.51 6.56
C LYS A 69 -1.51 -2.59 6.16
N TYR A 70 -2.29 -1.57 6.54
CA TYR A 70 -3.71 -1.49 6.18
C TYR A 70 -3.93 -1.39 4.67
N VAL A 71 -3.10 -0.61 3.97
CA VAL A 71 -3.17 -0.46 2.52
C VAL A 71 -2.83 -1.79 1.82
N LEU A 72 -1.74 -2.47 2.20
CA LEU A 72 -1.37 -3.77 1.63
C LEU A 72 -2.47 -4.81 1.83
N GLU A 73 -2.98 -4.97 3.05
CA GLU A 73 -4.08 -5.89 3.34
C GLU A 73 -5.34 -5.56 2.54
N GLY A 74 -5.68 -4.27 2.44
CA GLY A 74 -6.82 -3.81 1.67
C GLY A 74 -6.68 -4.07 0.17
N GLN A 75 -5.49 -3.86 -0.41
CA GLN A 75 -5.23 -4.11 -1.84
C GLN A 75 -5.30 -5.61 -2.16
N PHE A 76 -4.73 -6.45 -1.28
CA PHE A 76 -4.82 -7.90 -1.41
C PHE A 76 -6.26 -8.40 -1.32
N LYS A 77 -7.04 -7.86 -0.37
CA LYS A 77 -8.46 -8.17 -0.24
C LYS A 77 -9.24 -7.73 -1.48
N ALA A 78 -9.07 -6.48 -1.93
CA ALA A 78 -9.75 -5.96 -3.11
C ALA A 78 -9.42 -6.79 -4.36
N THR A 79 -8.16 -7.20 -4.52
CA THR A 79 -7.76 -8.08 -5.62
C THR A 79 -8.39 -9.47 -5.50
N ALA A 80 -8.38 -10.08 -4.30
CA ALA A 80 -9.02 -11.37 -4.08
C ALA A 80 -10.53 -11.32 -4.38
N ASP A 81 -11.21 -10.27 -3.95
CA ASP A 81 -12.64 -10.06 -4.20
C ASP A 81 -12.91 -9.82 -5.70
N LEU A 82 -12.06 -9.05 -6.39
CA LEU A 82 -12.13 -8.85 -7.84
C LEU A 82 -12.04 -10.18 -8.60
N LEU A 83 -11.12 -11.06 -8.19
CA LEU A 83 -10.82 -12.31 -8.90
C LEU A 83 -11.71 -13.49 -8.49
N LYS A 84 -12.47 -13.35 -7.40
CA LYS A 84 -13.38 -14.38 -6.90
C LYS A 84 -14.34 -14.86 -7.99
N GLY A 85 -14.35 -16.18 -8.22
CA GLY A 85 -15.17 -16.83 -9.24
C GLY A 85 -14.71 -16.58 -10.69
N LYS A 86 -13.56 -15.91 -10.90
CA LYS A 86 -12.98 -15.67 -12.23
C LYS A 86 -11.71 -16.49 -12.47
N THR A 87 -10.83 -16.59 -11.47
CA THR A 87 -9.62 -17.41 -11.54
C THR A 87 -9.06 -17.69 -10.14
N GLU A 88 -8.35 -18.81 -9.99
CA GLU A 88 -7.53 -19.14 -8.82
C GLU A 88 -6.03 -19.07 -9.13
N ASP A 89 -5.68 -18.63 -10.34
CA ASP A 89 -4.30 -18.53 -10.79
C ASP A 89 -3.55 -17.41 -10.06
N LYS A 90 -2.48 -17.79 -9.36
CA LYS A 90 -1.68 -16.88 -8.54
C LYS A 90 -0.84 -15.89 -9.35
N ILE A 91 -0.46 -16.24 -10.58
CA ILE A 91 0.24 -15.32 -11.49
C ILE A 91 -0.73 -14.24 -11.97
N LEU A 92 -1.98 -14.61 -12.26
CA LEU A 92 -3.03 -13.64 -12.57
C LEU A 92 -3.38 -12.77 -11.35
N PHE A 93 -3.32 -13.31 -10.14
CA PHE A 93 -3.42 -12.53 -8.91
C PHE A 93 -2.31 -11.47 -8.83
N TYR A 94 -1.04 -11.85 -9.02
CA TYR A 94 0.07 -10.90 -9.04
C TYR A 94 -0.14 -9.80 -10.09
N ALA A 95 -0.57 -10.18 -11.29
CA ALA A 95 -0.84 -9.23 -12.37
C ALA A 95 -1.92 -8.21 -11.97
N ALA A 96 -3.04 -8.68 -11.43
CA ALA A 96 -4.15 -7.82 -11.03
C ALA A 96 -3.78 -6.91 -9.83
N GLU A 97 -3.10 -7.46 -8.83
CA GLU A 97 -2.70 -6.73 -7.63
C GLU A 97 -1.75 -5.56 -7.96
N THR A 98 -0.70 -5.85 -8.73
CA THR A 98 0.27 -4.83 -9.14
C THR A 98 -0.32 -3.82 -10.13
N THR A 99 -1.25 -4.25 -10.99
CA THR A 99 -2.01 -3.34 -11.87
C THR A 99 -2.88 -2.39 -11.05
N LEU A 100 -3.59 -2.90 -10.03
CA LEU A 100 -4.37 -2.08 -9.10
C LEU A 100 -3.49 -1.05 -8.40
N GLN A 101 -2.31 -1.45 -7.90
CA GLN A 101 -1.37 -0.54 -7.26
C GLN A 101 -0.90 0.59 -8.20
N LEU A 102 -0.57 0.27 -9.45
CA LEU A 102 -0.18 1.27 -10.44
C LEU A 102 -1.34 2.27 -10.72
N HIS A 103 -2.57 1.78 -10.86
CA HIS A 103 -3.74 2.64 -11.08
C HIS A 103 -4.05 3.52 -9.87
N MET A 104 -3.90 2.99 -8.65
CA MET A 104 -4.05 3.79 -7.43
C MET A 104 -3.04 4.94 -7.40
N ALA A 105 -1.77 4.72 -7.75
CA ALA A 105 -0.79 5.80 -7.81
C ALA A 105 -1.01 6.79 -8.96
N GLU A 106 -1.60 6.37 -10.08
CA GLU A 106 -1.99 7.29 -11.16
C GLU A 106 -3.21 8.15 -10.82
N SER A 107 -4.07 7.70 -9.91
CA SER A 107 -5.31 8.40 -9.58
C SER A 107 -5.11 9.78 -8.91
N SER A 108 -3.95 10.03 -8.29
CA SER A 108 -3.64 11.30 -7.64
C SER A 108 -2.14 11.47 -7.40
N GLU A 109 -1.62 12.69 -7.61
CA GLU A 109 -0.24 13.02 -7.24
C GLU A 109 0.03 12.87 -5.74
N HIS A 110 -0.99 13.07 -4.89
CA HIS A 110 -0.89 12.90 -3.44
C HIS A 110 -0.75 11.43 -3.07
N ILE A 111 -1.51 10.54 -3.72
CA ILE A 111 -1.38 9.08 -3.53
C ILE A 111 -0.02 8.60 -4.05
N ARG A 112 0.42 9.13 -5.20
CA ARG A 112 1.77 8.85 -5.70
C ARG A 112 2.85 9.26 -4.71
N ASP A 113 2.74 10.41 -4.07
CA ASP A 113 3.66 10.87 -3.03
C ASP A 113 3.68 9.92 -1.81
N ILE A 114 2.52 9.38 -1.41
CA ILE A 114 2.43 8.33 -0.37
C ILE A 114 3.20 7.08 -0.79
N TYR A 115 2.95 6.53 -1.98
CA TYR A 115 3.68 5.34 -2.47
C TYR A 115 5.19 5.60 -2.60
N LYS A 116 5.59 6.75 -3.15
CA LYS A 116 7.00 7.17 -3.23
C LYS A 116 7.67 7.13 -1.87
N SER A 117 6.98 7.65 -0.85
CA SER A 117 7.46 7.69 0.53
C SER A 117 7.52 6.29 1.12
N ALA A 118 6.48 5.49 0.95
CA ALA A 118 6.38 4.12 1.46
C ALA A 118 7.51 3.20 0.93
N TYR A 119 7.89 3.33 -0.34
CA TYR A 119 9.02 2.56 -0.89
C TYR A 119 10.41 3.14 -0.61
N SER A 120 10.51 4.33 -0.02
CA SER A 120 11.80 5.03 0.18
C SER A 120 12.21 5.17 1.66
N LEU A 121 11.29 5.04 2.60
CA LEU A 121 11.55 5.19 4.03
C LEU A 121 11.85 3.82 4.66
N HIS A 122 12.91 3.72 5.46
CA HIS A 122 13.28 2.46 6.12
C HIS A 122 12.13 1.83 6.92
N ALA A 123 11.40 2.63 7.70
CA ALA A 123 10.30 2.16 8.55
C ALA A 123 9.17 1.46 7.76
N THR A 124 8.95 1.83 6.50
CA THR A 124 7.90 1.28 5.64
C THR A 124 8.45 0.21 4.71
N THR A 125 9.66 0.40 4.16
CA THR A 125 10.28 -0.56 3.24
C THR A 125 10.51 -1.92 3.90
N ASP A 126 10.93 -1.96 5.17
CA ASP A 126 11.12 -3.22 5.89
C ASP A 126 9.81 -4.01 6.01
N ILE A 127 8.69 -3.32 6.23
CA ILE A 127 7.35 -3.92 6.30
C ILE A 127 6.94 -4.47 4.93
N ILE A 128 7.09 -3.66 3.88
CA ILE A 128 6.75 -4.05 2.51
C ILE A 128 7.58 -5.28 2.12
N GLN A 129 8.90 -5.21 2.27
CA GLN A 129 9.77 -6.32 1.89
C GLN A 129 9.42 -7.61 2.62
N GLN A 130 9.19 -7.54 3.94
CA GLN A 130 8.80 -8.72 4.70
C GLN A 130 7.47 -9.32 4.21
N MET A 131 6.44 -8.51 4.03
CA MET A 131 5.12 -9.00 3.61
C MET A 131 5.12 -9.51 2.17
N ILE A 132 5.75 -8.77 1.25
CA ILE A 132 5.78 -9.13 -0.16
C ILE A 132 6.67 -10.35 -0.39
N THR A 133 7.78 -10.52 0.34
CA THR A 133 8.62 -11.74 0.24
C THR A 133 7.79 -13.02 0.38
N TYR A 134 6.98 -13.11 1.44
CA TYR A 134 6.13 -14.28 1.66
C TYR A 134 5.06 -14.41 0.58
N LYS A 135 4.53 -13.29 0.07
CA LYS A 135 3.55 -13.31 -1.01
C LYS A 135 4.16 -13.79 -2.33
N LEU A 136 5.36 -13.35 -2.66
CA LEU A 136 6.11 -13.81 -3.84
C LEU A 136 6.44 -15.28 -3.73
N GLU A 137 6.90 -15.75 -2.57
CA GLU A 137 7.12 -17.18 -2.34
C GLU A 137 5.81 -17.96 -2.55
N GLU A 138 4.71 -17.51 -1.96
CA GLU A 138 3.40 -18.17 -2.09
C GLU A 138 2.91 -18.28 -3.56
N ILE A 139 3.23 -17.28 -4.39
CA ILE A 139 2.81 -17.18 -5.79
C ILE A 139 3.76 -17.98 -6.71
N PHE A 140 5.07 -17.80 -6.57
CA PHE A 140 6.05 -18.23 -7.55
C PHE A 140 6.84 -19.49 -7.16
N LYS A 141 6.76 -19.97 -5.91
CA LYS A 141 7.39 -21.23 -5.48
C LYS A 141 7.07 -22.42 -6.39
N PRO A 142 5.84 -22.61 -6.90
CA PRO A 142 5.56 -23.71 -7.83
C PRO A 142 6.38 -23.65 -9.13
N SER A 143 6.69 -22.45 -9.62
CA SER A 143 7.50 -22.22 -10.82
C SER A 143 9.00 -22.17 -10.52
N LEU A 144 9.37 -21.83 -9.28
CA LEU A 144 10.75 -21.67 -8.81
C LEU A 144 11.01 -22.59 -7.59
N PRO A 145 10.89 -23.93 -7.74
CA PRO A 145 10.88 -24.86 -6.59
C PRO A 145 12.19 -24.91 -5.80
N ASN A 146 13.30 -24.51 -6.44
CA ASN A 146 14.64 -24.56 -5.83
C ASN A 146 14.96 -23.32 -4.99
N LEU A 147 14.17 -22.26 -5.06
CA LEU A 147 14.41 -21.03 -4.31
C LEU A 147 13.91 -21.16 -2.87
N GLU A 148 14.65 -20.61 -1.93
CA GLU A 148 14.29 -20.46 -0.51
C GLU A 148 13.72 -19.07 -0.23
N THR A 149 13.15 -18.85 0.96
CA THR A 149 12.58 -17.55 1.37
C THR A 149 13.58 -16.39 1.23
N LYS A 150 14.88 -16.63 1.48
CA LYS A 150 15.94 -15.62 1.30
C LYS A 150 16.08 -15.18 -0.17
N ASP A 151 15.89 -16.10 -1.11
CA ASP A 151 16.00 -15.81 -2.53
C ASP A 151 14.77 -14.99 -2.97
N PHE A 152 13.59 -15.29 -2.43
CA PHE A 152 12.40 -14.44 -2.63
C PHE A 152 12.55 -13.04 -2.01
N PHE A 153 13.29 -12.90 -0.90
CA PHE A 153 13.61 -11.60 -0.33
C PHE A 153 14.54 -10.80 -1.25
N GLU A 154 15.56 -11.42 -1.84
CA GLU A 154 16.43 -10.78 -2.84
C GLU A 154 15.64 -10.38 -4.09
N LEU A 155 14.71 -11.22 -4.55
CA LEU A 155 13.81 -10.90 -5.65
C LEU A 155 12.83 -9.77 -5.30
N GLU A 156 12.38 -9.68 -4.04
CA GLU A 156 11.56 -8.55 -3.59
C GLU A 156 12.34 -7.24 -3.59
N ILE A 157 13.62 -7.23 -3.18
CA ILE A 157 14.46 -6.03 -3.30
C ILE A 157 14.49 -5.54 -4.76
N ALA A 158 14.68 -6.45 -5.71
CA ALA A 158 14.71 -6.11 -7.13
C ALA A 158 13.34 -5.65 -7.66
N SER A 159 12.28 -6.41 -7.41
CA SER A 159 10.93 -6.11 -7.91
C SER A 159 10.30 -4.88 -7.23
N GLY A 160 10.54 -4.67 -5.94
CA GLY A 160 10.18 -3.43 -5.24
C GLY A 160 10.88 -2.21 -5.84
N GLY A 161 12.13 -2.35 -6.30
CA GLY A 161 12.84 -1.32 -7.06
C GLY A 161 12.16 -0.99 -8.40
N ILE A 162 11.71 -2.01 -9.13
CA ILE A 162 10.92 -1.85 -10.36
C ILE A 162 9.60 -1.13 -10.06
N MET A 163 8.85 -1.59 -9.06
CA MET A 163 7.57 -0.99 -8.65
C MET A 163 7.74 0.49 -8.29
N ARG A 164 8.70 0.81 -7.41
CA ARG A 164 9.03 2.20 -7.07
C ARG A 164 9.33 3.03 -8.32
N GLY A 165 10.17 2.55 -9.23
CA GLY A 165 10.50 3.26 -10.46
C GLY A 165 9.26 3.59 -11.30
N PHE A 166 8.37 2.63 -11.49
CA PHE A 166 7.14 2.78 -12.30
C PHE A 166 6.08 3.67 -11.65
N LEU A 167 5.97 3.64 -10.32
CA LEU A 167 5.07 4.50 -9.56
C LEU A 167 5.55 5.96 -9.56
N THR A 168 6.88 6.19 -9.63
CA THR A 168 7.42 7.54 -9.47
C THR A 168 7.15 8.48 -10.64
N ILE A 169 7.01 7.94 -11.85
CA ILE A 169 6.84 8.69 -13.10
C ILE A 169 5.35 8.68 -13.47
N PRO A 170 4.65 9.83 -13.52
CA PRO A 170 3.25 9.86 -13.92
C PRO A 170 3.05 9.42 -15.37
N CYS A 171 1.86 8.95 -15.71
CA CYS A 171 1.50 8.69 -17.09
C CYS A 171 1.47 9.98 -17.91
N ASP A 172 1.92 9.88 -19.15
CA ASP A 172 1.86 10.95 -20.15
C ASP A 172 1.53 10.36 -21.54
N MET A 173 1.66 11.17 -22.59
CA MET A 173 1.38 10.74 -23.96
C MET A 173 2.29 9.61 -24.48
N TYR A 174 3.46 9.39 -23.89
CA TYR A 174 4.43 8.35 -24.29
C TYR A 174 4.39 7.14 -23.34
N PHE A 175 4.13 7.37 -22.06
CA PHE A 175 4.06 6.37 -21.00
C PHE A 175 2.63 6.24 -20.48
N THR A 176 1.72 5.90 -21.38
CA THR A 176 0.30 5.66 -21.07
C THR A 176 0.12 4.55 -20.04
N MET A 177 -1.05 4.51 -19.40
CA MET A 177 -1.32 3.50 -18.38
C MET A 177 -1.21 2.06 -18.93
N GLU A 178 -1.75 1.80 -20.12
CA GLU A 178 -1.60 0.52 -20.81
C GLU A 178 -0.12 0.13 -21.03
N ARG A 179 0.70 1.08 -21.53
CA ARG A 179 2.13 0.84 -21.75
C ARG A 179 2.87 0.61 -20.44
N LYS A 180 2.48 1.32 -19.38
CA LYS A 180 3.03 1.17 -18.03
C LYS A 180 2.75 -0.22 -17.47
N VAL A 181 1.49 -0.64 -17.44
CA VAL A 181 1.08 -1.97 -16.95
C VAL A 181 1.78 -3.06 -17.75
N LYS A 182 1.70 -3.00 -19.09
CA LYS A 182 2.34 -3.97 -19.97
C LYS A 182 3.84 -4.08 -19.68
N ARG A 183 4.54 -2.95 -19.65
CA ARG A 183 6.00 -2.96 -19.44
C ARG A 183 6.37 -3.41 -18.03
N PHE A 184 5.56 -3.07 -17.02
CA PHE A 184 5.76 -3.51 -15.65
C PHE A 184 5.65 -5.03 -15.54
N LEU A 185 4.57 -5.61 -16.06
CA LEU A 185 4.35 -7.07 -16.05
C LEU A 185 5.42 -7.80 -16.86
N GLU A 186 5.75 -7.34 -18.07
CA GLU A 186 6.83 -7.94 -18.88
C GLU A 186 8.18 -7.94 -18.17
N THR A 187 8.46 -6.95 -17.30
CA THR A 187 9.74 -6.83 -16.61
C THR A 187 9.77 -7.69 -15.35
N THR A 188 8.73 -7.61 -14.52
CA THR A 188 8.64 -8.37 -13.27
C THR A 188 8.45 -9.85 -13.53
N PHE A 189 7.64 -10.25 -14.51
CA PHE A 189 7.48 -11.66 -14.83
C PHE A 189 8.72 -12.32 -15.45
N LYS A 190 9.58 -11.56 -16.12
CA LYS A 190 10.90 -12.06 -16.52
C LYS A 190 11.81 -12.30 -15.32
N LEU A 191 11.70 -11.49 -14.27
CA LEU A 191 12.47 -11.68 -13.03
C LEU A 191 12.07 -12.98 -12.32
N TYR A 192 10.82 -13.44 -12.47
CA TYR A 192 10.29 -14.66 -11.86
C TYR A 192 10.23 -15.86 -12.84
N ASP A 193 10.92 -15.80 -13.97
CA ASP A 193 10.94 -16.84 -15.02
C ASP A 193 9.55 -17.31 -15.49
N VAL A 194 8.57 -16.42 -15.53
CA VAL A 194 7.22 -16.75 -16.03
C VAL A 194 7.28 -16.91 -17.56
N PRO A 195 6.70 -17.99 -18.14
CA PRO A 195 6.70 -18.21 -19.58
C PRO A 195 6.03 -17.08 -20.35
N LYS A 196 6.54 -16.79 -21.55
CA LYS A 196 6.07 -15.67 -22.38
C LYS A 196 4.57 -15.74 -22.67
N GLU A 197 4.05 -16.94 -22.92
CA GLU A 197 2.62 -17.18 -23.19
C GLU A 197 1.77 -16.78 -21.98
N LYS A 198 2.25 -17.04 -20.76
CA LYS A 198 1.57 -16.67 -19.53
C LYS A 198 1.64 -15.16 -19.25
N ILE A 199 2.73 -14.51 -19.65
CA ILE A 199 2.85 -13.04 -19.60
C ILE A 199 1.81 -12.39 -20.52
N GLU A 200 1.67 -12.88 -21.75
CA GLU A 200 0.69 -12.38 -22.71
C GLU A 200 -0.74 -12.59 -22.21
N GLU A 201 -1.04 -13.78 -21.65
CA GLU A 201 -2.32 -14.07 -20.99
C GLU A 201 -2.60 -13.09 -19.84
N ALA A 202 -1.64 -12.85 -18.96
CA ALA A 202 -1.80 -11.96 -17.81
C ALA A 202 -2.06 -10.50 -18.23
N ILE A 203 -1.38 -10.01 -19.27
CA ILE A 203 -1.60 -8.66 -19.80
C ILE A 203 -3.01 -8.54 -20.38
N GLN A 204 -3.46 -9.53 -21.17
CA GLN A 204 -4.81 -9.55 -21.72
C GLN A 204 -5.86 -9.63 -20.61
N PHE A 205 -5.61 -10.46 -19.59
CA PHE A 205 -6.48 -10.63 -18.45
C PHE A 205 -6.70 -9.32 -17.71
N VAL A 206 -5.64 -8.61 -17.31
CA VAL A 206 -5.80 -7.33 -16.58
C VAL A 206 -6.41 -6.24 -17.46
N SER A 207 -6.17 -6.27 -18.77
CA SER A 207 -6.76 -5.30 -19.71
C SER A 207 -8.28 -5.45 -19.86
N SER A 208 -8.86 -6.56 -19.37
CA SER A 208 -10.31 -6.80 -19.42
C SER A 208 -11.09 -6.14 -18.27
N PHE A 209 -10.41 -5.52 -17.30
CA PHE A 209 -11.03 -4.88 -16.14
C PHE A 209 -10.87 -3.36 -16.17
N ASP A 210 -11.84 -2.66 -15.59
CA ASP A 210 -11.77 -1.21 -15.35
C ASP A 210 -11.00 -0.93 -14.05
N PHE A 211 -9.67 -0.99 -14.11
CA PHE A 211 -8.82 -0.73 -12.96
C PHE A 211 -8.83 0.74 -12.50
N GLU A 212 -9.27 1.68 -13.34
CA GLU A 212 -9.46 3.07 -12.92
C GLU A 212 -10.60 3.17 -11.90
N ALA A 213 -11.76 2.59 -12.21
CA ALA A 213 -12.88 2.53 -11.29
C ALA A 213 -12.56 1.69 -10.04
N ILE A 214 -11.91 0.53 -10.21
CA ILE A 214 -11.55 -0.35 -9.09
C ILE A 214 -10.57 0.33 -8.14
N ALA A 215 -9.57 1.06 -8.65
CA ALA A 215 -8.62 1.81 -7.82
C ALA A 215 -9.33 2.86 -6.97
N LYS A 216 -10.21 3.66 -7.58
CA LYS A 216 -10.99 4.67 -6.85
C LYS A 216 -11.84 4.04 -5.75
N GLN A 217 -12.60 2.98 -6.07
CA GLN A 217 -13.42 2.29 -5.10
C GLN A 217 -12.59 1.69 -3.95
N THR A 218 -11.41 1.16 -4.27
CA THR A 218 -10.50 0.57 -3.28
C THR A 218 -10.00 1.64 -2.29
N ILE A 219 -9.58 2.81 -2.78
CA ILE A 219 -9.14 3.94 -1.94
C ILE A 219 -10.28 4.40 -1.02
N GLU A 220 -11.48 4.60 -1.58
CA GLU A 220 -12.66 5.02 -0.82
C GLU A 220 -13.02 4.00 0.27
N SER A 221 -13.00 2.70 -0.06
CA SER A 221 -13.32 1.63 0.88
C SER A 221 -12.31 1.51 2.03
N MET A 222 -11.01 1.69 1.74
CA MET A 222 -9.97 1.69 2.78
C MET A 222 -10.13 2.88 3.73
N LEU A 223 -10.46 4.06 3.21
CA LEU A 223 -10.69 5.24 4.05
C LEU A 223 -11.94 5.08 4.92
N ALA A 224 -13.04 4.58 4.33
CA ALA A 224 -14.28 4.32 5.06
C ALA A 224 -14.07 3.29 6.19
N PHE A 225 -13.28 2.24 5.94
CA PHE A 225 -12.94 1.26 6.97
C PHE A 225 -12.15 1.87 8.14
N LEU A 226 -11.24 2.81 7.87
CA LEU A 226 -10.54 3.54 8.94
C LEU A 226 -11.51 4.45 9.72
N GLU A 227 -12.47 5.06 9.05
CA GLU A 227 -13.51 5.89 9.68
C GLU A 227 -14.42 5.06 10.60
N GLU A 228 -14.89 3.90 10.13
CA GLU A 228 -15.72 2.99 10.91
C GLU A 228 -15.01 2.53 12.18
N LYS A 229 -13.70 2.24 12.10
CA LYS A 229 -12.89 1.91 13.28
C LYS A 229 -12.84 3.02 14.33
N VAL A 230 -13.04 4.27 13.93
CA VAL A 230 -13.18 5.40 14.86
C VAL A 230 -14.61 5.51 15.38
N ALA A 231 -15.63 5.17 14.57
CA ALA A 231 -17.04 5.35 14.92
C ALA A 231 -17.59 4.28 15.88
N TYR A 232 -17.04 3.06 15.91
CA TYR A 232 -17.52 1.97 16.77
C TYR A 232 -16.67 1.83 18.04
N GLU A 233 -17.09 2.54 19.10
CA GLU A 233 -17.18 2.12 20.52
C GLU A 233 -17.78 3.26 21.39
#